data_AF-A0A8T4L6B6-F1
#
_entry.id   AF-A0A8T4L6B6-F1
#
_cell.length_a   1.000
_cell.length_b   1.000
_cell.length_c   1.000
_cell.angle_alpha   90.00
_cell.angle_beta   90.00
_cell.angle_gamma   90.00
#
_symmetry.space_group_name_H-M   'P 1'
#
loop_
_entity.id
_entity.type
_entity.pdbx_description
1 polymer ?
#
loop_
_entity_poly.entity_id
_entity_poly.type
_entity_poly.pdbx_seq_one_letter_code
_entity_poly.pdbx_strand_id
1 'polypeptide(L)'
;MSTELEKMYEQTESLKNVLLENNNIDILLYLSKYNPDATRDAIARRFGKEALEGLEDLKQLHLIREKEQQLTLTNEGIFQVEGLLTLAL
;
A
#
# COMPACT_ATOMS: atom_id res chain seq x y z
N MET A 1 26.05 -12.30 -12.21
CA MET A 1 24.69 -12.25 -12.79
C MET A 1 23.62 -12.88 -11.89
N SER A 2 23.94 -13.72 -10.89
CA SER A 2 22.91 -14.27 -9.98
C SER A 2 22.40 -13.28 -8.92
N THR A 3 23.21 -12.28 -8.55
CA THR A 3 22.96 -11.43 -7.38
C THR A 3 21.89 -10.36 -7.53
N GLU A 4 21.53 -9.94 -8.75
CA GLU A 4 20.46 -8.95 -8.98
C GLU A 4 19.09 -9.62 -9.07
N LEU A 5 19.01 -10.78 -9.72
CA LEU A 5 17.77 -11.53 -9.83
C LEU A 5 17.29 -12.04 -8.47
N GLU A 6 18.21 -12.52 -7.63
CA GLU A 6 17.94 -12.91 -6.24
C GLU A 6 17.42 -11.74 -5.40
N LYS A 7 18.06 -10.56 -5.49
CA LYS A 7 17.59 -9.35 -4.79
C LYS A 7 16.21 -8.91 -5.26
N MET A 8 15.95 -8.94 -6.56
CA MET A 8 14.62 -8.62 -7.10
C MET A 8 13.56 -9.61 -6.60
N TYR A 9 13.90 -10.90 -6.50
CA TYR A 9 13.01 -11.93 -5.97
C TYR A 9 12.68 -11.67 -4.49
N GLU A 10 13.69 -11.46 -3.65
CA GLU A 10 13.50 -11.17 -2.22
C GLU A 10 12.65 -9.90 -2.00
N GLN A 11 12.88 -8.86 -2.80
CA GLN A 11 12.08 -7.63 -2.76
C GLN A 11 10.62 -7.87 -3.16
N THR A 12 10.39 -8.70 -4.17
CA THR A 12 9.05 -9.05 -4.64
C THR A 12 8.29 -9.91 -3.62
N GLU A 13 8.98 -10.86 -2.99
CA GLU A 13 8.41 -11.70 -1.95
C GLU A 13 8.04 -10.89 -0.69
N SER A 14 8.92 -9.98 -0.28
CA SER A 14 8.66 -9.04 0.82
C SER A 14 7.44 -8.15 0.54
N LEU A 15 7.37 -7.56 -0.67
CA LEU A 15 6.22 -6.76 -1.11
C LEU A 15 4.92 -7.58 -1.06
N LYS A 16 4.95 -8.82 -1.55
CA LYS A 16 3.76 -9.70 -1.53
C LYS A 16 3.28 -9.97 -0.11
N ASN A 17 4.18 -10.29 0.81
CA ASN A 17 3.81 -10.59 2.19
C ASN A 17 3.16 -9.37 2.86
N VAL A 18 3.77 -8.19 2.69
CA VAL A 18 3.20 -6.95 3.22
C VAL A 18 1.83 -6.65 2.63
N LEU A 19 1.64 -6.78 1.31
CA LEU A 19 0.36 -6.46 0.67
C LEU A 19 -0.81 -7.33 1.16
N LEU A 20 -0.54 -8.58 1.55
CA LEU A 20 -1.55 -9.54 2.00
C LEU A 20 -1.92 -9.40 3.49
N GLU A 21 -1.19 -8.59 4.25
CA GLU A 21 -1.40 -8.38 5.68
C GLU A 21 -2.10 -7.05 5.98
N ASN A 22 -2.65 -6.91 7.19
CA ASN A 22 -3.13 -5.65 7.77
C ASN A 22 -4.10 -4.82 6.89
N ASN A 23 -4.88 -5.49 6.03
CA ASN A 23 -5.78 -4.87 5.04
C ASN A 23 -5.06 -3.96 4.03
N ASN A 24 -3.77 -4.19 3.76
CA ASN A 24 -2.93 -3.30 2.95
C ASN A 24 -3.43 -3.15 1.51
N ILE A 25 -3.87 -4.22 0.85
CA ILE A 25 -4.52 -4.13 -0.47
C ILE A 25 -5.79 -3.26 -0.41
N ASP A 26 -6.65 -3.47 0.59
CA ASP A 26 -7.90 -2.72 0.70
C ASP A 26 -7.65 -1.24 0.98
N ILE A 27 -6.62 -0.91 1.77
CA ILE A 27 -6.18 0.46 2.01
C ILE A 27 -5.71 1.10 0.71
N LEU A 28 -4.87 0.43 -0.09
CA LEU A 28 -4.40 0.96 -1.37
C LEU A 28 -5.55 1.22 -2.35
N LEU A 29 -6.49 0.27 -2.46
CA LEU A 29 -7.69 0.41 -3.29
C LEU A 29 -8.63 1.51 -2.75
N TYR A 30 -8.70 1.69 -1.45
CA TYR A 30 -9.47 2.76 -0.84
C TYR A 30 -8.88 4.14 -1.17
N LEU A 31 -7.57 4.29 -1.03
CA LEU A 31 -6.85 5.54 -1.32
C LEU A 31 -6.92 5.92 -2.81
N SER A 32 -6.97 4.95 -3.73
CA SER A 32 -7.13 5.23 -5.15
C SER A 32 -8.52 5.75 -5.51
N LYS A 33 -9.55 5.32 -4.77
CA LYS A 33 -10.96 5.68 -5.04
C LYS A 33 -11.43 6.89 -4.24
N TYR A 34 -10.91 7.12 -3.04
CA TYR A 34 -11.40 8.13 -2.09
C TYR A 34 -10.26 9.04 -1.61
N ASN A 35 -9.92 10.02 -2.47
CA ASN A 35 -8.98 11.12 -2.18
C ASN A 35 -9.79 12.44 -2.32
N PRO A 36 -9.72 13.44 -1.39
CA PRO A 36 -8.70 13.72 -0.36
C PRO A 36 -9.01 13.39 1.13
N ASP A 37 -10.12 12.76 1.49
CA ASP A 37 -10.54 12.61 2.90
C ASP A 37 -9.87 11.46 3.69
N ALA A 38 -8.87 10.79 3.12
CA ALA A 38 -8.25 9.65 3.76
C ALA A 38 -7.26 10.08 4.85
N THR A 39 -7.71 10.10 6.10
CA THR A 39 -6.86 10.29 7.29
C THR A 39 -6.59 8.97 8.00
N ARG A 40 -5.57 8.92 8.86
CA ARG A 40 -5.29 7.73 9.70
C ARG A 40 -6.51 7.31 10.52
N ASP A 41 -7.25 8.27 11.06
CA ASP A 41 -8.49 8.02 11.80
C ASP A 41 -9.61 7.47 10.92
N ALA A 42 -9.69 7.89 9.65
CA ALA A 42 -10.66 7.34 8.71
C ALA A 42 -10.31 5.89 8.36
N ILE A 43 -9.01 5.59 8.15
CA ILE A 43 -8.50 4.24 7.92
C ILE A 43 -8.79 3.34 9.13
N ALA A 44 -8.43 3.76 10.34
CA ALA A 44 -8.66 2.96 11.54
C ALA A 44 -10.14 2.69 11.82
N ARG A 45 -11.01 3.67 11.56
CA ARG A 45 -12.47 3.50 11.67
C ARG A 45 -13.03 2.52 10.65
N ARG A 46 -12.41 2.41 9.47
CA ARG A 46 -12.91 1.60 8.36
C ARG A 46 -12.34 0.18 8.34
N PHE A 47 -11.07 0.03 8.67
CA PHE A 47 -10.30 -1.21 8.49
C PHE A 47 -9.77 -1.79 9.82
N GLY A 48 -10.13 -1.21 10.97
CA GLY A 48 -9.64 -1.64 12.27
C GLY A 48 -8.36 -0.93 12.69
N LYS A 49 -7.98 -1.09 13.97
CA LYS A 49 -6.78 -0.41 14.51
C LYS A 49 -5.49 -1.01 13.98
N GLU A 50 -5.49 -2.31 13.69
CA GLU A 50 -4.44 -3.07 13.05
C GLU A 50 -4.02 -2.47 11.69
N ALA A 51 -4.94 -1.80 10.98
CA ALA A 51 -4.64 -1.11 9.74
C ALA A 51 -3.61 0.03 9.91
N LEU A 52 -3.42 0.55 11.13
CA LEU A 52 -2.39 1.55 11.40
C LEU A 52 -0.97 0.98 11.27
N GLU A 53 -0.76 -0.31 11.58
CA GLU A 53 0.51 -1.00 11.33
C GLU A 53 0.71 -1.16 9.83
N GLY A 54 -0.34 -1.57 9.12
CA GLY A 54 -0.36 -1.64 7.65
C GLY A 54 0.01 -0.31 6.97
N LEU A 55 -0.46 0.83 7.51
CA LEU A 55 -0.05 2.14 7.01
C LEU A 55 1.46 2.40 7.15
N GLU A 56 2.09 1.94 8.24
CA GLU A 56 3.54 2.06 8.40
C GLU A 56 4.28 1.15 7.41
N ASP A 57 3.80 -0.07 7.20
CA ASP A 57 4.39 -0.99 6.22
C ASP A 57 4.31 -0.43 4.79
N LEU A 58 3.12 0.05 4.39
CA LEU A 58 2.90 0.67 3.08
C LEU A 58 3.75 1.94 2.86
N LYS A 59 4.03 2.68 3.94
CA LYS A 59 4.90 3.86 3.91
C LYS A 59 6.37 3.47 3.79
N GLN A 60 6.81 2.42 4.48
CA GLN A 60 8.16 1.86 4.36
C GLN A 60 8.43 1.34 2.94
N LEU A 61 7.42 0.78 2.30
CA LEU A 61 7.47 0.36 0.89
C LEU A 61 7.28 1.50 -0.11
N HIS A 62 7.19 2.75 0.36
CA HIS A 62 6.98 3.93 -0.48
C HIS A 62 5.72 3.87 -1.35
N LEU A 63 4.69 3.13 -0.95
CA LEU A 63 3.42 3.03 -1.69
C LEU A 63 2.45 4.15 -1.30
N ILE A 64 2.56 4.67 -0.07
CA ILE A 64 1.78 5.79 0.42
C ILE A 64 2.67 6.87 1.01
N ARG A 65 2.13 8.08 1.09
CA ARG A 65 2.72 9.20 1.84
C ARG A 65 1.65 9.95 2.61
N GLU A 66 2.06 10.58 3.70
CA GLU A 66 1.22 11.45 4.50
C GLU A 66 1.67 12.90 4.31
N LYS A 67 0.76 13.78 3.89
CA LYS A 67 0.99 15.22 3.79
C LYS A 67 -0.20 15.94 4.41
N GLU A 68 0.06 16.87 5.32
CA GLU A 68 -1.00 17.67 5.97
C GLU A 68 -2.11 16.81 6.60
N GLN A 69 -1.73 15.69 7.22
CA GLN A 69 -2.63 14.68 7.84
C GLN A 69 -3.51 13.90 6.85
N GLN A 70 -3.27 14.04 5.54
CA GLN A 70 -3.93 13.28 4.49
C GLN A 70 -2.98 12.21 3.94
N LEU A 71 -3.50 10.99 3.82
CA LEU A 71 -2.85 9.86 3.20
C LEU A 71 -3.15 9.88 1.70
N THR A 72 -2.11 9.70 0.89
CA THR A 72 -2.24 9.64 -0.55
C THR A 72 -1.27 8.62 -1.12
N LEU A 73 -1.60 8.07 -2.29
CA LEU A 73 -0.71 7.17 -3.01
C LEU A 73 0.51 7.96 -3.53
N THR A 74 1.65 7.29 -3.54
CA THR A 74 2.81 7.71 -4.34
C THR A 74 2.63 7.25 -5.79
N ASN A 75 3.58 7.56 -6.66
CA ASN A 75 3.54 7.05 -8.04
C ASN A 75 3.69 5.52 -8.06
N GLU A 76 4.52 4.98 -7.16
CA GLU A 76 4.72 3.56 -6.95
C GLU A 76 3.44 2.89 -6.46
N GLY A 77 2.74 3.51 -5.49
CA GLY A 77 1.44 3.03 -5.02
C GLY A 77 0.37 3.04 -6.10
N ILE A 78 0.30 4.08 -6.93
CA ILE A 78 -0.61 4.14 -8.08
C ILE A 78 -0.32 2.99 -9.05
N PHE A 79 0.94 2.79 -9.41
CA PHE A 79 1.35 1.71 -10.31
C PHE A 79 0.94 0.33 -9.79
N GLN A 80 1.12 0.07 -8.48
CA GLN A 80 0.69 -1.19 -7.87
C GLN A 80 -0.82 -1.36 -7.92
N VAL A 81 -1.58 -0.31 -7.60
CA VAL A 81 -3.05 -0.35 -7.66
C VAL A 81 -3.54 -0.60 -9.09
N GLU A 82 -2.97 0.07 -10.09
CA GLU A 82 -3.30 -0.17 -11.50
C GLU A 82 -3.01 -1.61 -11.92
N GLY A 83 -1.88 -2.17 -11.47
CA GLY A 83 -1.55 -3.58 -11.67
C GLY A 83 -2.60 -4.52 -11.07
N LEU A 84 -3.02 -4.27 -9.82
CA LEU A 84 -4.06 -5.05 -9.15
C LEU A 84 -5.41 -4.98 -9.89
N LEU A 85 -5.81 -3.78 -10.33
CA LEU A 85 -7.06 -3.56 -11.05
C LEU A 85 -7.05 -4.21 -12.44
N THR A 86 -5.90 -4.21 -13.11
CA THR A 86 -5.74 -4.83 -14.44
C THR A 86 -5.90 -6.35 -14.38
N LEU A 87 -5.47 -6.99 -13.28
CA LEU A 87 -5.62 -8.44 -13.08
C LEU A 87 -7.03 -8.86 -12.64
N ALA A 88 -7.83 -7.92 -12.15
CA ALA A 88 -9.19 -8.17 -11.67
C ALA A 88 -10.28 -8.02 -12.75
N LEU A 89 -9.93 -7.47 -13.92
CA LEU A 89 -10.79 -7.26 -15.09
C LEU A 89 -10.56 -8.33 -16.15
#